data_AF-V5ZCT1-F1
#
_entry.id   AF-V5ZCT1-F1
#
_cell.length_a   1.000
_cell.length_b   1.000
_cell.length_c   1.000
_cell.angle_alpha   90.00
_cell.angle_beta   90.00
_cell.angle_gamma   90.00
#
_symmetry.space_group_name_H-M   'P 1'
#
loop_
_entity.id
_entity.type
_entity.pdbx_description
1 polymer ?
#
loop_
_entity_poly.entity_id
_entity_poly.type
_entity_poly.pdbx_seq_one_letter_code
_entity_poly.pdbx_strand_id
1 'polypeptide(L)'
;MRKSRYTEEQITSAIKASENGTSVKDICDTLKISAATLYSWKKKYAGLSSENGRKMKDLEEKLHNIERELRALSSDKEMLQSVLKHFFTTKDKRQAVNFLQNIYQIGTRRSCRLLDISRSVYHYPNNGEN
;
A
#
# COMPACT_ATOMS: atom_id res chain seq x y z
N MET A 1 -0.94 -22.14 23.08
CA MET A 1 0.19 -23.00 22.67
C MET A 1 1.47 -22.45 23.26
N ARG A 2 2.33 -23.30 23.83
CA ARG A 2 3.68 -22.91 24.25
C ARG A 2 4.42 -22.35 23.02
N LYS A 3 5.10 -21.21 23.13
CA LYS A 3 5.91 -20.67 22.02
C LYS A 3 6.93 -21.72 21.61
N SER A 4 6.96 -22.06 20.33
CA SER A 4 7.99 -22.92 19.75
C SER A 4 9.36 -22.33 20.04
N ARG A 5 10.33 -23.16 20.43
CA ARG A 5 11.74 -22.75 20.56
C ARG A 5 12.38 -22.40 19.22
N TYR A 6 11.78 -22.87 18.13
CA TYR A 6 12.25 -22.69 16.75
C TYR A 6 11.42 -21.63 16.03
N THR A 7 12.08 -20.80 15.23
CA THR A 7 11.42 -19.78 14.39
C THR A 7 10.69 -20.43 13.21
N GLU A 8 9.71 -19.74 12.63
CA GLU A 8 9.01 -20.26 11.44
C GLU A 8 9.95 -20.46 10.24
N GLU A 9 10.98 -19.61 10.11
CA GLU A 9 12.03 -19.77 9.09
C GLU A 9 12.85 -21.05 9.29
N GLN A 10 13.22 -21.38 10.54
CA GLN A 10 13.93 -22.63 10.86
C GLN A 10 13.06 -23.87 10.60
N ILE A 11 11.77 -23.78 10.90
CA ILE A 11 10.82 -24.87 10.67
C ILE A 11 10.62 -25.10 9.17
N THR A 12 10.44 -24.02 8.40
CA THR A 12 10.21 -24.10 6.94
C THR A 12 11.47 -24.51 6.17
N SER A 13 12.67 -24.10 6.61
CA SER A 13 13.93 -24.56 6.00
C SER A 13 14.17 -26.05 6.24
N ALA A 14 13.87 -26.56 7.43
CA ALA A 14 13.96 -27.99 7.75
C ALA A 14 13.01 -28.83 6.88
N ILE A 15 11.78 -28.35 6.65
CA ILE A 15 10.82 -29.02 5.76
C ILE A 15 11.32 -29.04 4.32
N LYS A 16 11.82 -27.90 3.81
CA LYS A 16 12.40 -27.80 2.46
C LYS A 16 13.60 -28.72 2.27
N ALA A 17 14.49 -28.82 3.25
CA ALA A 17 15.63 -29.76 3.21
C ALA A 17 15.15 -31.22 3.09
N SER A 18 14.11 -31.60 3.85
CA SER A 18 13.49 -32.92 3.74
C SER A 18 12.83 -33.17 2.39
N GLU A 19 12.22 -32.16 1.76
CA GLU A 19 11.61 -32.27 0.43
C GLU A 19 12.64 -32.34 -0.71
N ASN A 20 13.78 -31.67 -0.54
CA ASN A 20 14.91 -31.70 -1.47
C ASN A 20 15.77 -32.98 -1.36
N GLY A 21 15.35 -33.96 -0.56
CA GLY A 21 16.00 -35.27 -0.47
C GLY A 21 17.06 -35.41 0.63
N THR A 22 17.23 -34.43 1.51
CA THR A 22 18.11 -34.59 2.68
C THR A 22 17.51 -35.61 3.65
N SER A 23 18.34 -36.50 4.20
CA SER A 23 17.89 -37.54 5.13
C SER A 23 17.22 -36.92 6.36
N VAL A 24 16.04 -37.44 6.73
CA VAL A 24 15.31 -37.00 7.93
C VAL A 24 16.16 -37.15 9.19
N LYS A 25 17.05 -38.15 9.21
CA LYS A 25 17.95 -38.41 10.34
C LYS A 25 18.95 -37.27 10.53
N ASP A 26 19.58 -36.83 9.45
CA ASP A 26 20.56 -35.74 9.46
C ASP A 26 19.95 -34.42 9.90
N ILE A 27 18.71 -34.15 9.46
CA ILE A 27 17.94 -32.95 9.86
C ILE A 27 17.56 -33.00 11.35
N CYS A 28 17.17 -34.17 11.84
CA CYS A 28 16.87 -34.38 13.25
C CYS A 28 18.12 -34.19 14.13
N ASP A 29 19.28 -34.66 13.66
CA ASP A 29 20.54 -34.59 14.39
C ASP A 29 21.14 -33.17 14.43
N THR A 30 20.97 -32.39 13.36
CA THR A 30 21.40 -30.98 13.30
C THR A 30 20.50 -30.08 14.16
N LEU A 31 19.18 -30.22 14.04
CA LEU A 31 18.23 -29.36 14.76
C LEU A 31 17.91 -29.86 16.18
N LYS A 32 18.43 -31.03 16.56
CA LYS A 32 18.17 -31.73 17.84
C LYS A 32 16.68 -31.91 18.09
N ILE A 33 15.96 -32.40 17.08
CA ILE A 33 14.52 -32.67 17.12
C ILE A 33 14.25 -34.14 16.83
N SER A 34 13.05 -34.62 17.19
CA SER A 34 12.60 -35.96 16.82
C SER A 34 11.96 -35.96 15.44
N ALA A 35 11.99 -37.10 14.75
CA ALA A 35 11.31 -37.28 13.46
C ALA A 35 9.80 -36.96 13.55
N ALA A 36 9.15 -37.32 14.66
CA ALA A 36 7.73 -37.00 14.92
C ALA A 36 7.46 -35.48 14.94
N THR A 37 8.42 -34.68 15.41
CA THR A 37 8.32 -33.22 15.42
C THR A 37 8.41 -32.68 14.00
N LEU A 38 9.34 -33.19 13.20
CA LEU A 38 9.50 -32.83 11.79
C LEU A 38 8.26 -33.20 10.95
N TYR A 39 7.66 -34.37 11.17
CA TYR A 39 6.39 -34.73 10.52
C TYR A 39 5.23 -33.84 10.95
N SER A 40 5.15 -33.47 12.23
CA SER A 40 4.12 -32.54 12.74
C SER A 40 4.27 -31.15 12.12
N TRP A 41 5.50 -30.68 11.96
CA TRP A 41 5.81 -29.44 11.25
C TRP A 41 5.44 -29.52 9.78
N LYS A 42 5.81 -30.61 9.09
CA LYS A 42 5.43 -30.83 7.69
C LYS A 42 3.90 -30.78 7.52
N LYS A 43 3.13 -31.46 8.38
CA LYS A 43 1.66 -31.40 8.35
C LYS A 43 1.11 -29.98 8.54
N LYS A 44 1.73 -29.18 9.41
CA LYS A 44 1.26 -27.81 9.73
C LYS A 44 1.72 -26.75 8.71
N TYR A 45 2.88 -26.91 8.11
CA TYR A 45 3.55 -25.88 7.31
C TYR A 45 3.76 -26.22 5.82
N ALA A 46 3.49 -27.46 5.36
CA ALA A 46 3.69 -27.88 3.97
C ALA A 46 2.92 -27.04 2.93
N GLY A 47 1.70 -26.58 3.25
CA GLY A 47 0.93 -25.68 2.37
C GLY A 47 1.26 -24.20 2.55
N LEU A 48 1.76 -23.84 3.74
CA LEU A 48 1.94 -22.45 4.15
C LEU A 48 3.06 -21.76 3.37
N SER A 49 4.17 -22.47 3.08
CA SER A 49 5.31 -21.87 2.37
C SER A 49 4.98 -21.55 0.90
N SER A 50 4.17 -22.38 0.24
CA SER A 50 3.71 -22.19 -1.14
C SER A 50 2.62 -21.12 -1.23
N GLU A 51 1.63 -21.17 -0.35
CA GLU A 51 0.55 -20.17 -0.34
C GLU A 51 1.02 -18.78 0.08
N ASN A 52 1.87 -18.67 1.11
CA ASN A 52 2.40 -17.38 1.53
C ASN A 52 3.31 -16.78 0.46
N GLY A 53 4.12 -17.60 -0.23
CA GLY A 53 4.95 -17.14 -1.35
C GLY A 53 4.11 -16.65 -2.54
N ARG A 54 2.99 -17.31 -2.86
CA ARG A 54 2.04 -16.85 -3.89
C ARG A 54 1.36 -15.54 -3.48
N LYS A 55 0.79 -15.49 -2.27
CA LYS A 55 0.17 -14.26 -1.72
C LYS A 55 1.14 -13.08 -1.69
N MET A 56 2.42 -13.33 -1.37
CA MET A 56 3.46 -12.29 -1.40
C MET A 56 3.66 -11.73 -2.80
N LYS A 57 3.83 -12.61 -3.81
CA LYS A 57 3.96 -12.18 -5.22
C LYS A 57 2.73 -11.43 -5.72
N ASP A 58 1.53 -11.92 -5.40
CA ASP A 58 0.28 -11.27 -5.79
C ASP A 58 0.15 -9.88 -5.15
N LEU A 59 0.60 -9.71 -3.91
CA LEU A 59 0.62 -8.42 -3.22
C LEU A 59 1.68 -7.48 -3.81
N GLU A 60 2.88 -7.98 -4.13
CA GLU A 60 3.94 -7.21 -4.78
C GLU A 60 3.49 -6.72 -6.17
N GLU A 61 2.84 -7.58 -6.95
CA GLU A 61 2.30 -7.22 -8.27
C GLU A 61 1.19 -6.16 -8.15
N LYS A 62 0.26 -6.32 -7.20
CA LYS A 62 -0.77 -5.31 -6.92
C LYS A 62 -0.17 -3.99 -6.49
N LEU A 63 0.84 -4.01 -5.63
CA LEU A 63 1.54 -2.81 -5.19
C LEU A 63 2.19 -2.10 -6.39
N HIS A 64 2.91 -2.83 -7.24
CA HIS A 64 3.54 -2.25 -8.43
C HIS A 64 2.52 -1.64 -9.40
N ASN A 65 1.38 -2.31 -9.60
CA ASN A 65 0.31 -1.81 -10.46
C ASN A 65 -0.31 -0.52 -9.89
N ILE A 66 -0.62 -0.51 -8.59
CA ILE A 66 -1.13 0.69 -7.90
C ILE A 66 -0.12 1.84 -7.98
N GLU A 67 1.17 1.57 -7.76
CA GLU A 67 2.21 2.60 -7.86
C GLU A 67 2.35 3.18 -9.27
N ARG A 68 2.16 2.35 -10.30
CA ARG A 68 2.18 2.79 -11.70
C ARG A 68 1.00 3.71 -11.99
N GLU A 69 -0.21 3.30 -11.62
CA GLU A 69 -1.42 4.10 -11.82
C GLU A 69 -1.36 5.41 -11.02
N LEU A 70 -0.90 5.35 -9.76
CA LEU A 70 -0.74 6.52 -8.91
C LEU A 70 0.25 7.53 -9.51
N ARG A 71 1.37 7.05 -10.11
CA ARG A 71 2.33 7.90 -10.81
C ARG A 71 1.70 8.61 -12.00
N ALA A 72 0.94 7.90 -12.83
CA ALA A 72 0.23 8.51 -13.96
C ALA A 72 -0.76 9.58 -13.50
N LEU A 73 -1.63 9.25 -12.54
CA LEU A 73 -2.61 10.20 -11.98
C LEU A 73 -1.96 11.42 -11.30
N SER A 74 -0.82 11.22 -10.65
CA SER A 74 -0.07 12.32 -10.03
C SER A 74 0.51 13.26 -11.08
N SER A 75 1.06 12.72 -12.17
CA SER A 75 1.55 13.51 -13.30
C SER A 75 0.42 14.30 -13.98
N ASP A 76 -0.72 13.65 -14.23
CA ASP A 76 -1.90 14.33 -14.80
C ASP A 76 -2.41 15.46 -13.90
N LYS A 77 -2.45 15.22 -12.59
CA LYS A 77 -2.81 16.25 -11.61
C LYS A 77 -1.84 17.43 -11.65
N GLU A 78 -0.53 17.20 -11.73
CA GLU A 78 0.47 18.27 -11.83
C GLU A 78 0.28 19.09 -13.11
N MET A 79 0.02 18.44 -14.24
CA MET A 79 -0.30 19.12 -15.49
C MET A 79 -1.56 20.00 -15.36
N LEU A 80 -2.64 19.47 -14.77
CA LEU A 80 -3.87 20.25 -14.53
C LEU A 80 -3.63 21.42 -13.56
N GLN A 81 -2.81 21.23 -12.52
CA GLN A 81 -2.44 22.33 -11.61
C GLN A 81 -1.64 23.43 -12.33
N SER A 82 -0.77 23.06 -13.28
CA SER A 82 -0.06 24.03 -14.11
C SER A 82 -1.04 24.87 -14.95
N VAL A 83 -2.04 24.23 -15.57
CA VAL A 83 -3.09 24.91 -16.34
C VAL A 83 -3.87 25.87 -15.45
N LEU A 84 -4.28 25.43 -14.25
CA LEU A 84 -4.96 26.29 -13.28
C LEU A 84 -4.12 27.51 -12.89
N LYS A 85 -2.79 27.37 -12.80
CA LYS A 85 -1.90 28.47 -12.45
C LYS A 85 -1.74 29.48 -13.59
N HIS A 86 -1.71 29.03 -14.84
CA HIS A 86 -1.42 29.88 -15.98
C HIS A 86 -2.66 30.51 -16.64
N PHE A 87 -3.81 29.83 -16.61
CA PHE A 87 -4.99 30.24 -17.38
C PHE A 87 -6.15 30.79 -16.54
N PHE A 88 -6.20 30.52 -15.24
CA PHE A 88 -7.33 30.88 -14.39
C PHE A 88 -7.00 32.05 -13.46
N THR A 89 -7.90 33.04 -13.41
CA THR A 89 -7.77 34.15 -12.47
C THR A 89 -8.17 33.74 -11.06
N THR A 90 -7.83 34.57 -10.07
CA THR A 90 -8.25 34.38 -8.67
C THR A 90 -9.77 34.33 -8.53
N LYS A 91 -10.52 35.11 -9.35
CA LYS A 91 -11.99 35.10 -9.34
C LYS A 91 -12.53 33.75 -9.83
N ASP A 92 -12.00 33.23 -10.94
CA ASP A 92 -12.40 31.93 -11.50
C ASP A 92 -12.13 30.79 -10.51
N LYS A 93 -10.96 30.82 -9.85
CA LYS A 93 -10.60 29.85 -8.81
C LYS A 93 -11.55 29.88 -7.63
N ARG A 94 -11.99 31.07 -7.17
CA ARG A 94 -13.00 31.18 -6.10
C ARG A 94 -14.34 30.59 -6.53
N GLN A 95 -14.79 30.86 -7.75
CA GLN A 95 -16.03 30.28 -8.28
C GLN A 95 -15.95 28.76 -8.37
N ALA A 96 -14.82 28.22 -8.84
CA ALA A 96 -14.57 26.79 -8.88
C ALA A 96 -14.55 26.16 -7.47
N VAL A 97 -14.02 26.86 -6.46
CA VAL A 97 -14.10 26.43 -5.06
C VAL A 97 -15.56 26.31 -4.60
N ASN A 98 -16.41 27.29 -4.91
CA ASN A 98 -17.84 27.24 -4.58
C ASN A 98 -18.54 26.06 -5.25
N PHE A 99 -18.27 25.85 -6.55
CA PHE A 99 -18.77 24.72 -7.32
C PHE A 99 -18.38 23.38 -6.65
N LEU A 100 -17.12 23.21 -6.27
CA LEU A 100 -16.65 21.99 -5.62
C LEU A 100 -17.32 21.74 -4.27
N GLN A 101 -17.51 22.78 -3.45
CA GLN A 101 -18.18 22.67 -2.16
C GLN A 101 -19.65 22.27 -2.34
N ASN A 102 -20.34 22.86 -3.31
CA ASN A 102 -21.76 22.60 -3.51
C ASN A 102 -22.04 21.21 -4.12
N ILE A 103 -21.24 20.77 -5.09
CA ILE A 103 -21.50 19.53 -5.83
C ILE A 103 -20.91 18.32 -5.14
N TYR A 104 -19.65 18.42 -4.68
CA TYR A 104 -18.95 17.28 -4.08
C TYR A 104 -19.00 17.29 -2.55
N GLN A 105 -19.69 18.28 -1.95
CA GLN A 105 -19.84 18.43 -0.49
C GLN A 105 -18.51 18.38 0.28
N ILE A 106 -17.43 18.87 -0.34
CA ILE A 106 -16.11 18.91 0.28
C ILE A 106 -15.92 20.20 1.07
N GLY A 107 -15.24 20.13 2.21
CA GLY A 107 -14.98 21.31 3.05
C GLY A 107 -13.98 22.31 2.42
N THR A 108 -14.05 23.55 2.89
CA THR A 108 -13.27 24.70 2.36
C THR A 108 -11.77 24.46 2.29
N ARG A 109 -11.20 23.76 3.27
CA ARG A 109 -9.77 23.42 3.27
C ARG A 109 -9.39 22.54 2.08
N ARG A 110 -10.20 21.52 1.76
CA ARG A 110 -9.93 20.58 0.68
C ARG A 110 -10.14 21.25 -0.67
N SER A 111 -11.23 21.99 -0.84
CA SER A 111 -11.52 22.70 -2.10
C SER A 111 -10.46 23.75 -2.42
N CYS A 112 -10.06 24.58 -1.45
CA CYS A 112 -9.04 25.60 -1.66
C CYS A 112 -7.67 24.99 -2.03
N ARG A 113 -7.30 23.86 -1.41
CA ARG A 113 -6.07 23.13 -1.75
C ARG A 113 -6.10 22.56 -3.18
N LEU A 114 -7.27 22.14 -3.67
CA LEU A 114 -7.40 21.59 -5.04
C LEU A 114 -7.22 22.68 -6.11
N LEU A 115 -7.75 23.88 -5.86
CA LEU A 115 -7.66 25.02 -6.80
C LEU A 115 -6.40 25.89 -6.62
N ASP A 116 -5.49 25.49 -5.72
CA ASP A 116 -4.28 26.24 -5.40
C ASP A 116 -4.56 27.71 -5.05
N ILE A 117 -5.51 27.92 -4.12
CA ILE A 117 -5.86 29.23 -3.57
C ILE A 117 -5.78 29.18 -2.04
N SER A 118 -5.25 30.23 -1.41
CA SER A 118 -5.23 30.30 0.05
C SER A 118 -6.64 30.56 0.58
N ARG A 119 -6.93 30.05 1.78
CA ARG A 119 -8.23 30.27 2.44
C ARG A 119 -8.48 31.75 2.74
N SER A 120 -7.43 32.51 3.06
CA SER A 120 -7.53 33.96 3.28
C SER A 120 -7.93 34.67 1.99
N VAL A 121 -7.31 34.33 0.86
CA VAL A 121 -7.69 34.88 -0.45
C VAL A 121 -9.10 34.44 -0.82
N TYR A 122 -9.53 33.21 -0.52
CA TYR A 122 -10.91 32.79 -0.76
C TYR A 122 -11.95 33.60 0.02
N HIS A 123 -11.70 33.86 1.31
CA HIS A 123 -12.60 34.63 2.17
C HIS A 123 -12.44 36.15 2.09
N TYR A 124 -11.44 36.65 1.35
CA TYR A 124 -11.20 38.08 1.27
C TYR A 124 -12.41 38.77 0.59
N PRO A 125 -13.01 39.78 1.25
CA PRO A 125 -14.17 40.47 0.71
C PRO A 125 -13.80 41.17 -0.60
N ASN A 126 -14.56 40.88 -1.65
CA ASN A 126 -14.40 41.55 -2.93
C ASN A 126 -15.03 42.95 -2.81
N ASN A 127 -14.24 43.98 -2.48
CA ASN A 127 -14.70 45.37 -2.44
C ASN A 127 -14.92 45.98 -3.85
N GLY A 128 -15.40 45.18 -4.80
CA GLY A 128 -15.48 45.52 -6.23
C GLY A 128 -16.78 45.12 -6.88
N GLU A 129 -17.89 45.22 -6.16
CA GLU A 129 -19.23 45.27 -6.75
C GLU A 129 -19.80 46.69 -6.54
N ASN A 130 -19.53 47.55 -7.53
CA ASN A 130 -20.41 48.63 -7.99
C ASN A 130 -20.61 48.40 -9.48
#